data_AF-A0A0W0RJ62-F1
#
_entry.id   AF-A0A0W0RJ62-F1
#
_cell.length_a   1.000
_cell.length_b   1.000
_cell.length_c   1.000
_cell.angle_alpha   90.00
_cell.angle_beta   90.00
_cell.angle_gamma   90.00
#
_symmetry.space_group_name_H-M   'P 1'
#
loop_
_entity.id
_entity.type
_entity.pdbx_description
1 polymer ?
#
loop_
_entity_poly.entity_id
_entity_poly.type
_entity_poly.pdbx_seq_one_letter_code
_entity_poly.pdbx_strand_id
1 'polypeptide(L)' 'MYIRFGIDTLSPDRPENDFIVHQLMLENKKYIVENAFNATRLPALGAYSMILLMKIADLTEAPVRLIGLY' A
#
# COMPACT_ATOMS: atom_id res chain seq x y z
N MET A 1 -3.84 6.48 -15.14
CA MET A 1 -3.93 5.26 -14.30
C MET A 1 -2.90 5.39 -13.19
N TYR A 2 -3.27 5.69 -11.95
CA TYR A 2 -2.29 5.77 -10.85
C TYR A 2 -2.14 4.37 -10.24
N ILE A 3 -1.12 3.62 -10.68
CA ILE A 3 -0.77 2.31 -10.10
C ILE A 3 -0.35 2.56 -8.64
N ARG A 4 -1.09 1.94 -7.71
CA ARG A 4 -0.93 2.02 -6.25
C ARG A 4 -1.03 0.59 -5.75
N PHE A 5 -0.09 0.18 -4.91
CA PHE A 5 0.07 -1.22 -4.50
C PHE A 5 -0.32 -1.39 -3.03
N GLY A 6 -1.05 -2.47 -2.72
CA GLY A 6 -1.40 -2.85 -1.36
C GLY A 6 -1.20 -4.35 -1.17
N ILE A 7 -0.66 -4.77 -0.03
CA ILE A 7 -0.39 -6.17 0.29
C ILE A 7 -0.71 -6.50 1.75
N ASP A 8 -1.05 -7.76 2.01
CA ASP A 8 -1.42 -8.27 3.34
C ASP A 8 -0.25 -8.81 4.16
N THR A 9 0.98 -8.68 3.65
CA THR A 9 2.22 -9.02 4.33
C THR A 9 2.89 -7.77 4.92
N LEU A 10 3.90 -7.99 5.76
CA LEU A 10 4.77 -6.95 6.33
C LEU A 10 5.65 -6.25 5.29
N SER A 11 5.77 -6.82 4.08
CA SER A 11 6.60 -6.30 3.00
C SER A 11 6.11 -6.86 1.66
N PRO A 12 6.07 -6.05 0.59
CA PRO A 12 5.84 -6.55 -0.77
C PRO A 12 7.01 -7.35 -1.32
N ASP A 13 8.18 -7.17 -0.72
CA ASP A 13 9.44 -7.79 -1.11
C ASP A 13 9.77 -9.00 -0.26
N ARG A 14 10.51 -9.91 -0.90
CA ARG A 14 11.24 -10.97 -0.20
C ARG A 14 12.68 -10.49 0.07
N PRO A 15 13.28 -10.80 1.24
CA PRO A 15 14.59 -10.28 1.63
C PRO A 15 15.72 -10.64 0.65
N GLU A 16 15.57 -11.71 -0.12
CA GLU A 16 16.61 -12.24 -1.01
C GLU A 16 16.77 -11.44 -2.31
N ASN A 17 15.87 -10.50 -2.60
CA ASN A 17 15.78 -9.79 -3.89
C ASN A 17 16.04 -8.28 -3.78
N ASP A 18 16.83 -7.84 -2.80
CA ASP A 18 17.26 -6.45 -2.61
C ASP A 18 16.13 -5.42 -2.58
N PHE A 19 14.92 -5.83 -2.17
CA PHE A 19 13.74 -4.97 -2.08
C PHE A 19 13.36 -4.28 -3.41
N ILE A 20 13.40 -5.03 -4.52
CA ILE A 20 13.14 -4.51 -5.86
C ILE A 20 11.75 -3.83 -6.00
N VAL A 21 10.72 -4.28 -5.28
CA VAL A 21 9.40 -3.64 -5.33
C VAL A 21 9.43 -2.29 -4.64
N HIS A 22 10.04 -2.16 -3.46
CA HIS A 22 10.26 -0.86 -2.81
C HIS A 22 11.04 0.09 -3.73
N GLN A 23 12.14 -0.36 -4.35
CA GLN A 23 12.93 0.47 -5.26
C GLN A 23 12.08 1.01 -6.42
N LEU A 24 11.47 0.12 -7.20
CA LEU A 24 10.68 0.49 -8.37
C LEU A 24 9.51 1.41 -8.02
N MET A 25 8.82 1.17 -6.89
CA MET A 25 7.68 1.98 -6.48
C MET A 25 8.10 3.36 -5.96
N LEU A 26 9.07 3.43 -5.05
CA LEU A 26 9.47 4.67 -4.39
C LEU A 26 10.23 5.60 -5.33
N GLU A 27 11.09 5.07 -6.21
CA GLU A 27 11.77 5.87 -7.25
C GLU A 27 10.77 6.52 -8.22
N ASN A 28 9.65 5.85 -8.48
CA ASN A 28 8.56 6.36 -9.31
C ASN A 28 7.53 7.20 -8.54
N LYS A 29 7.88 7.65 -7.32
CA LYS A 29 7.02 8.48 -6.45
C LYS A 29 5.64 7.85 -6.21
N LYS A 30 5.59 6.52 -6.09
CA LYS A 30 4.42 5.76 -5.68
C LYS A 30 4.57 5.36 -4.22
N TYR A 31 3.45 5.19 -3.53
CA TYR A 31 3.43 4.67 -2.17
C TYR A 31 3.04 3.19 -2.18
N ILE A 32 3.34 2.51 -1.07
CA ILE A 32 2.97 1.12 -0.79
C ILE A 32 2.10 1.14 0.47
N VAL A 33 1.07 0.28 0.52
CA VAL A 33 0.31 0.01 1.75
C VAL A 33 0.52 -1.45 2.14
N GLU A 34 1.19 -1.68 3.25
CA GLU A 34 1.47 -3.01 3.79
C GLU A 34 0.44 -3.39 4.86
N ASN A 35 0.41 -4.67 5.24
CA ASN A 35 -0.46 -5.20 6.28
C ASN A 35 -1.97 -4.94 6.05
N ALA A 36 -2.39 -4.90 4.78
CA ALA A 36 -3.80 -4.80 4.44
C ALA A 36 -4.56 -6.04 4.91
N PHE A 37 -5.70 -5.86 5.54
CA PHE A 37 -6.55 -6.96 6.01
C PHE A 37 -7.92 -6.90 5.34
N ASN A 38 -8.62 -8.04 5.24
CA ASN A 38 -9.97 -8.17 4.70
C ASN A 38 -10.14 -7.80 3.20
N ALA A 39 -9.06 -7.70 2.42
CA ALA A 39 -9.14 -7.37 1.00
C ALA A 39 -10.00 -8.35 0.19
N THR A 40 -10.04 -9.63 0.60
CA THR A 40 -10.89 -10.68 0.00
C THR A 40 -12.40 -10.44 0.14
N ARG A 41 -12.81 -9.48 0.98
CA ARG A 41 -14.22 -9.08 1.13
C ARG A 41 -14.66 -8.06 0.07
N LEU A 42 -13.70 -7.45 -0.64
CA LEU A 42 -13.97 -6.52 -1.72
C LEU A 42 -14.29 -7.29 -3.02
N PRO A 43 -15.18 -6.78 -3.88
CA PRO A 43 -15.30 -7.30 -5.23
C PRO A 43 -14.00 -7.07 -5.99
N ALA A 44 -13.69 -7.95 -6.94
CA ALA A 44 -12.47 -7.85 -7.75
C ALA A 44 -12.37 -6.51 -8.52
N LEU A 45 -13.52 -5.90 -8.86
CA LEU A 45 -13.64 -4.63 -9.57
C LEU A 45 -14.80 -3.81 -9.00
N GLY A 46 -14.73 -2.49 -9.18
CA GLY A 46 -15.81 -1.56 -8.80
C GLY A 46 -15.74 -1.03 -7.36
N ALA A 47 -14.83 -1.56 -6.54
CA ALA A 47 -14.56 -1.02 -5.20
C ALA A 47 -13.64 0.22 -5.25
N TYR A 48 -13.74 1.06 -4.23
CA TYR A 48 -12.84 2.18 -3.97
C TYR A 48 -12.03 1.92 -2.70
N SER A 49 -10.75 2.31 -2.70
CA SER A 49 -9.91 2.30 -1.51
C SER A 49 -9.61 3.74 -1.05
N MET A 50 -9.79 3.98 0.25
CA MET A 50 -9.40 5.22 0.92
C MET A 50 -8.27 4.93 1.88
N ILE A 51 -7.17 5.68 1.76
CA ILE A 51 -5.99 5.56 2.61
C ILE A 51 -5.91 6.83 3.45
N LEU A 52 -6.31 6.73 4.71
CA LEU A 52 -6.35 7.85 5.64
C LEU A 52 -5.06 7.84 6.45
N LEU A 53 -4.05 8.57 5.96
CA LEU A 53 -2.74 8.70 6.56
C LEU A 53 -2.76 9.62 7.79
N MET A 54 -2.01 9.26 8.83
CA MET A 54 -1.72 10.18 9.93
C MET A 54 -0.82 11.32 9.44
N LYS A 55 -1.26 12.57 9.57
CA LYS A 55 -0.49 13.73 9.10
C LYS A 55 0.58 14.11 10.14
N ILE A 56 1.81 13.66 9.91
CA ILE A 56 3.00 14.01 10.68
C ILE A 56 4.06 14.56 9.71
N ALA A 57 4.80 15.57 10.14
CA ALA A 57 5.87 16.16 9.33
C ALA A 57 7.08 15.22 9.23
N ASP A 58 7.73 15.23 8.06
CA ASP A 58 9.04 14.64 7.82
C ASP A 58 9.19 13.13 8.11
N LEU A 59 8.10 12.37 7.99
CA LEU A 59 8.15 10.91 8.05
C LEU A 59 8.26 10.28 6.66
N THR A 60 9.10 9.25 6.56
CA THR A 60 9.17 8.37 5.39
C THR A 60 7.90 7.52 5.25
N GLU A 61 7.31 7.11 6.38
CA GLU A 61 6.12 6.27 6.47
C GLU A 61 5.25 6.68 7.66
N ALA A 62 3.96 6.37 7.60
CA ALA A 62 3.06 6.57 8.74
C ALA A 62 1.93 5.54 8.73
N PRO A 63 1.38 5.19 9.91
CA PRO A 63 0.23 4.31 9.97
C PRO A 63 -0.98 4.93 9.24
N VAL A 64 -1.76 4.07 8.59
CA VAL A 64 -2.97 4.45 7.85
C VAL A 64 -4.18 3.73 8.39
N ARG A 65 -5.35 4.37 8.28
CA ARG A 65 -6.62 3.66 8.26
C ARG A 65 -7.01 3.40 6.81
N LEU A 66 -6.92 2.13 6.39
CA LEU A 66 -7.36 1.68 5.08
C LEU A 66 -8.86 1.32 5.13
N ILE A 67 -9.65 1.88 4.21
CA ILE A 67 -11.09 1.63 4.09
C ILE A 67 -11.41 1.24 2.65
N GLY A 68 -12.12 0.13 2.46
CA GLY A 68 -12.73 -0.23 1.18
C GLY A 68 -14.21 0.14 1.15
N LEU A 69 -14.69 0.69 0.04
CA LEU A 69 -16.09 1.00 -0.26
C LEU A 69 -16.51 0.21 -1.50
N TYR A 70 -17.59 -0.56 -1.42
CA TYR A 70 -18.08 -1.42 -2.50
C TYR A 70 -19.57 -1.70 -2.38
#